data_AF-A0A450WQ78-F1
#
_entry.id   AF-A0A450WQ78-F1
#
_cell.length_a   1.000
_cell.length_b   1.000
_cell.length_c   1.000
_cell.angle_alpha   90.00
_cell.angle_beta   90.00
_cell.angle_gamma   90.00
#
_symmetry.space_group_name_H-M   'P 1'
#
loop_
_entity.id
_entity.type
_entity.pdbx_description
1 polymer ?
#
loop_
_entity_poly.entity_id
_entity_poly.type
_entity_poly.pdbx_seq_one_letter_code
_entity_poly.pdbx_strand_id
1 'polypeptide(L)'
;MCGNIYNSRYLRKHRLFPLRIDAKARPDLGLVVVIPCYDEPDLDSVLDSLWRCARPSCSVEVIVVINAARADTSRVHAQNQRTLALAQRWIAAHGDERLRFHVLYFPELPHRHAGVGLARRIGMDEAVARFAAVGNPEGVIACLDADCRCDPNYLTALVAHFRAHPKSPGCSIYFEHPLDLGSPQSQADLEAFQSGNPFPGKRQASPPAHCAASMPKASTAIRAAIAGYELHLRYYVHGLRYAGSPYAFHTVGSCMAVRTRVYEQQGGMNRRKAGEDFYFLQKIIGLGNFTELRGTRVLPSPRISERTPFGTGRAVADSLAKEDGARYAYAPEVFRDLGKLLSRVGELYGREKSASRLAIGGHDDGDGYGYSDDYDNDGSDALDFIVAGLPEYVAPFLSAQGFGRRCAEIRRNAASSRSFAKRFHRWFNALLTLKFIHFATDHHYPKVPMEQAARVLLAWCAERDGTWDNPRGNHSNEDTPEGGLLQQREALLLQYRIIDGGENRVFTRGSPTHCAIVR
;
A
#
# COMPACT_ATOMS: atom_id res chain seq x y z
N MET A 1 -10.12 -37.57 -12.10
CA MET A 1 -10.02 -36.48 -13.09
C MET A 1 -8.98 -35.47 -12.62
N CYS A 2 -7.77 -35.50 -13.19
CA CYS A 2 -6.77 -34.46 -12.96
C CYS A 2 -7.26 -33.16 -13.60
N GLY A 3 -7.60 -32.16 -12.79
CA GLY A 3 -7.87 -30.81 -13.25
C GLY A 3 -6.63 -30.30 -14.00
N ASN A 4 -6.81 -29.98 -15.27
CA ASN A 4 -5.72 -29.67 -16.18
C ASN A 4 -5.04 -28.36 -15.73
N ILE A 5 -3.86 -28.45 -15.08
CA ILE A 5 -3.03 -27.31 -14.62
C ILE A 5 -2.72 -26.33 -15.78
N TYR A 6 -2.88 -26.79 -17.03
CA TYR A 6 -2.75 -26.02 -18.27
C TYR A 6 -3.93 -25.07 -18.61
N ASN A 7 -5.01 -25.01 -17.80
CA ASN A 7 -6.21 -24.24 -18.16
C ASN A 7 -6.13 -22.72 -17.91
N SER A 8 -5.14 -22.20 -17.16
CA SER A 8 -4.99 -20.74 -17.07
C SER A 8 -4.40 -20.17 -18.37
N ARG A 9 -5.19 -19.39 -19.11
CA ARG A 9 -4.72 -18.61 -20.27
C ARG A 9 -3.62 -17.63 -19.86
N TYR A 10 -3.69 -17.08 -18.64
CA TYR A 10 -2.67 -16.21 -18.09
C TYR A 10 -1.34 -16.95 -17.94
N LEU A 11 -1.31 -18.11 -17.28
CA LEU A 11 -0.05 -18.85 -17.06
C LEU A 11 0.61 -19.30 -18.36
N ARG A 12 -0.18 -19.69 -19.38
CA ARG A 12 0.38 -20.02 -20.70
C ARG A 12 1.13 -18.86 -21.36
N LYS A 13 0.73 -17.61 -21.08
CA LYS A 13 1.29 -16.41 -21.71
C LYS A 13 2.32 -15.68 -20.83
N HIS A 14 2.15 -15.71 -19.52
CA HIS A 14 2.85 -14.81 -18.59
C HIS A 14 3.73 -15.52 -17.55
N ARG A 15 3.64 -16.84 -17.43
CA ARG A 15 4.45 -17.62 -16.49
C ARG A 15 5.93 -17.48 -16.84
N LEU A 16 6.76 -17.18 -15.83
CA LEU A 16 8.21 -17.00 -16.01
C LEU A 16 9.02 -18.25 -15.70
N PHE A 17 8.54 -19.10 -14.79
CA PHE A 17 9.25 -20.30 -14.32
C PHE A 17 8.32 -21.51 -14.32
N PRO A 18 8.86 -22.74 -14.46
CA PRO A 18 8.07 -23.95 -14.23
C PRO A 18 7.44 -23.92 -12.83
N LEU A 19 6.22 -24.45 -12.74
CA LEU A 19 5.55 -24.64 -11.46
C LEU A 19 6.28 -25.73 -10.66
N ARG A 20 6.37 -25.57 -9.34
CA ARG A 20 7.18 -26.42 -8.45
C ARG A 20 6.38 -27.08 -7.34
N ILE A 21 5.10 -26.77 -7.18
CA ILE A 21 4.24 -27.41 -6.18
C ILE A 21 3.46 -28.55 -6.85
N ASP A 22 3.97 -29.77 -6.71
CA ASP A 22 3.34 -30.97 -7.27
C ASP A 22 2.17 -31.49 -6.42
N ALA A 23 2.15 -31.17 -5.12
CA ALA A 23 1.11 -31.61 -4.21
C ALA A 23 -0.27 -31.13 -4.65
N LYS A 24 -1.27 -32.00 -4.69
CA LYS A 24 -2.63 -31.63 -5.13
C LYS A 24 -3.26 -30.59 -4.19
N ALA A 25 -3.72 -29.47 -4.77
CA ALA A 25 -4.49 -28.46 -4.06
C ALA A 25 -5.82 -29.03 -3.56
N ARG A 26 -6.26 -28.59 -2.37
CA ARG A 26 -7.56 -29.02 -1.83
C ARG A 26 -8.72 -28.41 -2.61
N PRO A 27 -9.81 -29.15 -2.89
CA PRO A 27 -10.93 -28.63 -3.68
C PRO A 27 -11.55 -27.34 -3.11
N ASP A 28 -11.50 -27.14 -1.80
CA ASP A 28 -12.02 -25.99 -1.08
C ASP A 28 -10.98 -24.88 -0.85
N LEU A 29 -9.85 -24.86 -1.59
CA LEU A 29 -8.83 -23.81 -1.48
C LEU A 29 -9.42 -22.43 -1.80
N GLY A 30 -9.39 -21.53 -0.82
CA GLY A 30 -9.95 -20.18 -0.94
C GLY A 30 -8.94 -19.04 -0.77
N LEU A 31 -7.81 -19.29 -0.10
CA LEU A 31 -6.80 -18.28 0.21
C LEU A 31 -5.39 -18.84 0.03
N VAL A 32 -4.53 -18.07 -0.62
CA VAL A 32 -3.08 -18.32 -0.68
C VAL A 32 -2.33 -17.11 -0.15
N VAL A 33 -1.45 -17.30 0.84
CA VAL A 33 -0.54 -16.27 1.35
C VAL A 33 0.83 -16.46 0.70
N VAL A 34 1.36 -15.42 0.06
CA VAL A 34 2.66 -15.44 -0.61
C VAL A 34 3.67 -14.64 0.19
N ILE A 35 4.81 -15.26 0.51
CA ILE A 35 5.89 -14.68 1.31
C ILE A 35 7.20 -14.70 0.50
N PRO A 36 7.67 -13.55 -0.02
CA PRO A 36 9.02 -13.46 -0.56
C PRO A 36 10.05 -13.50 0.59
N CYS A 37 11.14 -14.23 0.40
CA CYS A 37 12.16 -14.43 1.43
C CYS A 37 13.57 -14.29 0.83
N TYR A 38 14.35 -13.37 1.35
CA TYR A 38 15.71 -13.08 0.89
C TYR A 38 16.62 -12.72 2.06
N ASP A 39 17.69 -13.50 2.28
CA ASP A 39 18.68 -13.25 3.35
C ASP A 39 18.00 -13.00 4.70
N GLU A 40 17.06 -13.88 5.05
CA GLU A 40 16.22 -13.81 6.25
C GLU A 40 16.53 -14.96 7.21
N PRO A 41 17.08 -14.69 8.42
CA PRO A 41 17.34 -15.73 9.40
C PRO A 41 16.10 -16.24 10.15
N ASP A 42 15.11 -15.37 10.39
CA ASP A 42 14.05 -15.62 11.37
C ASP A 42 12.68 -15.93 10.72
N LEU A 43 12.72 -16.77 9.68
CA LEU A 43 11.52 -17.13 8.92
C LEU A 43 10.47 -17.89 9.77
N ASP A 44 10.89 -18.60 10.81
CA ASP A 44 10.00 -19.29 11.75
C ASP A 44 9.00 -18.33 12.42
N SER A 45 9.38 -17.08 12.68
CA SER A 45 8.48 -16.10 13.31
C SER A 45 7.20 -15.86 12.50
N VAL A 46 7.30 -15.68 11.18
CA VAL A 46 6.11 -15.48 10.32
C VAL A 46 5.32 -16.78 10.14
N LEU A 47 6.01 -17.93 10.07
CA LEU A 47 5.38 -19.24 9.95
C LEU A 47 4.56 -19.56 11.20
N ASP A 48 5.12 -19.36 12.39
CA ASP A 48 4.45 -19.51 13.67
C ASP A 48 3.26 -18.55 13.80
N SER A 49 3.42 -17.29 13.37
CA SER A 49 2.33 -16.31 13.39
C SER A 49 1.13 -16.76 12.56
N LEU A 50 1.38 -17.28 11.35
CA LEU A 50 0.32 -17.82 10.48
C LEU A 50 -0.23 -19.14 11.01
N TRP A 51 0.61 -19.99 11.57
CA TRP A 51 0.20 -21.26 12.18
C TRP A 51 -0.78 -21.06 13.33
N ARG A 52 -0.60 -20.01 14.13
CA ARG A 52 -1.49 -19.69 15.27
C ARG A 52 -2.79 -19.01 14.85
N CYS A 53 -2.95 -18.64 13.58
CA CYS A 53 -4.17 -17.98 13.13
C CYS A 53 -5.40 -18.90 13.20
N ALA A 54 -6.56 -18.36 13.53
CA ALA A 54 -7.83 -19.05 13.38
C ALA A 54 -8.02 -19.51 11.92
N ARG A 55 -8.45 -20.76 11.73
CA ARG A 55 -8.67 -21.33 10.40
C ARG A 55 -10.00 -20.85 9.82
N PRO A 56 -10.05 -20.36 8.56
CA PRO A 56 -11.31 -20.08 7.90
C PRO A 56 -12.05 -21.36 7.49
N SER A 57 -13.26 -21.21 6.95
CA SER A 57 -14.09 -22.33 6.47
C SER A 57 -13.52 -23.01 5.21
N CYS A 58 -12.67 -22.30 4.46
CA CYS A 58 -11.98 -22.82 3.28
C CYS A 58 -10.55 -23.23 3.63
N SER A 59 -9.94 -24.04 2.78
CA SER A 59 -8.52 -24.35 2.90
C SER A 59 -7.64 -23.16 2.51
N VAL A 60 -6.46 -23.09 3.12
CA VAL A 60 -5.45 -22.05 2.99
C VAL A 60 -4.10 -22.68 2.66
N GLU A 61 -3.37 -22.07 1.75
CA GLU A 61 -1.96 -22.42 1.50
C GLU A 61 -1.06 -21.20 1.75
N VAL A 62 0.15 -21.44 2.25
CA VAL A 62 1.20 -20.44 2.40
C VAL A 62 2.36 -20.85 1.50
N ILE A 63 2.79 -19.96 0.62
CA ILE A 63 3.88 -20.20 -0.33
C ILE A 63 5.02 -19.24 0.00
N VAL A 64 6.10 -19.79 0.55
CA VAL A 64 7.36 -19.07 0.78
C VAL A 64 8.25 -19.21 -0.45
N VAL A 65 8.74 -18.10 -0.98
CA VAL A 65 9.68 -18.05 -2.11
C VAL A 65 11.02 -17.55 -1.62
N ILE A 66 11.94 -18.47 -1.33
CA ILE A 66 13.33 -18.16 -0.98
C ILE A 66 14.10 -17.90 -2.27
N ASN A 67 14.59 -16.68 -2.45
CA ASN A 67 15.26 -16.27 -3.68
C ASN A 67 16.67 -15.72 -3.45
N ALA A 68 17.54 -15.86 -4.46
CA ALA A 68 18.80 -15.14 -4.58
C ALA A 68 19.09 -14.85 -6.06
N ALA A 69 19.82 -13.77 -6.34
CA ALA A 69 20.46 -13.54 -7.62
C ALA A 69 21.69 -14.44 -7.75
N ARG A 70 22.06 -14.84 -8.98
CA ARG A 70 23.34 -15.52 -9.23
C ARG A 70 24.56 -14.73 -8.75
N ALA A 71 24.46 -13.39 -8.73
CA ALA A 71 25.56 -12.51 -8.35
C ALA A 71 25.62 -12.21 -6.84
N ASP A 72 24.71 -12.78 -6.03
CA ASP A 72 24.72 -12.55 -4.60
C ASP A 72 25.92 -13.23 -3.93
N THR A 73 26.30 -12.72 -2.76
CA THR A 73 27.47 -13.22 -2.03
C THR A 73 27.25 -14.64 -1.51
N SER A 74 28.34 -15.39 -1.29
CA SER A 74 28.29 -16.70 -0.66
C SER A 74 27.62 -16.68 0.72
N ARG A 75 27.68 -15.55 1.45
CA ARG A 75 26.94 -15.34 2.70
C ARG A 75 25.43 -15.46 2.49
N VAL A 76 24.89 -14.76 1.49
CA VAL A 76 23.45 -14.77 1.17
C VAL A 76 23.00 -16.17 0.76
N HIS A 77 23.77 -16.84 -0.10
CA HIS A 77 23.44 -18.22 -0.50
C HIS A 77 23.46 -19.18 0.69
N ALA A 78 24.48 -19.10 1.56
CA ALA A 78 24.56 -19.92 2.77
C ALA A 78 23.42 -19.62 3.75
N GLN A 79 23.04 -18.34 3.90
CA GLN A 79 21.90 -17.95 4.73
C GLN A 79 20.59 -18.53 4.18
N ASN A 80 20.32 -18.35 2.90
CA ASN A 80 19.11 -18.88 2.26
C ASN A 80 19.03 -20.41 2.31
N GLN A 81 20.16 -21.13 2.25
CA GLN A 81 20.19 -22.58 2.47
C GLN A 81 19.82 -22.96 3.91
N ARG A 82 20.29 -22.21 4.91
CA ARG A 82 19.88 -22.40 6.31
C ARG A 82 18.38 -22.13 6.48
N THR A 83 17.89 -21.05 5.90
CA THR A 83 16.46 -20.68 5.93
C THR A 83 15.59 -21.74 5.25
N LEU A 84 16.05 -22.31 4.12
CA LEU A 84 15.37 -23.42 3.45
C LEU A 84 15.29 -24.66 4.35
N ALA A 85 16.41 -25.05 4.96
CA ALA A 85 16.45 -26.21 5.85
C ALA A 85 15.57 -25.99 7.09
N LEU A 86 15.53 -24.77 7.63
CA LEU A 86 14.61 -24.38 8.71
C LEU A 86 13.16 -24.53 8.25
N ALA A 87 12.78 -23.95 7.11
CA ALA A 87 11.41 -24.03 6.59
C ALA A 87 10.99 -25.48 6.35
N GLN A 88 11.84 -26.31 5.75
CA GLN A 88 11.55 -27.73 5.50
C GLN A 88 11.30 -28.50 6.80
N ARG A 89 12.14 -28.32 7.83
CA ARG A 89 11.94 -28.94 9.14
C ARG A 89 10.67 -28.45 9.82
N TRP A 90 10.42 -27.14 9.77
CA TRP A 90 9.23 -26.55 10.34
C TRP A 90 7.96 -27.10 9.68
N ILE A 91 7.92 -27.14 8.34
CA ILE A 91 6.77 -27.67 7.58
C ILE A 91 6.53 -29.16 7.90
N ALA A 92 7.60 -29.96 7.98
CA ALA A 92 7.49 -31.38 8.33
C ALA A 92 6.92 -31.62 9.73
N ALA A 93 7.11 -30.68 10.66
CA ALA A 93 6.58 -30.74 12.02
C ALA A 93 5.14 -30.20 12.17
N HIS A 94 4.59 -29.53 11.15
CA HIS A 94 3.32 -28.81 11.23
C HIS A 94 2.32 -29.27 10.15
N GLY A 95 1.65 -30.40 10.42
CA GLY A 95 0.56 -30.91 9.60
C GLY A 95 -0.81 -30.38 10.03
N ASP A 96 -1.57 -29.82 9.10
CA ASP A 96 -2.96 -29.36 9.32
C ASP A 96 -3.80 -29.68 8.08
N GLU A 97 -5.07 -30.03 8.30
CA GLU A 97 -5.96 -30.40 7.20
C GLU A 97 -6.33 -29.22 6.30
N ARG A 98 -6.48 -28.02 6.87
CA ARG A 98 -6.95 -26.80 6.21
C ARG A 98 -5.86 -25.76 5.98
N LEU A 99 -4.71 -25.85 6.65
CA LEU A 99 -3.57 -24.96 6.41
C LEU A 99 -2.34 -25.76 5.97
N ARG A 100 -1.81 -25.44 4.78
CA ARG A 100 -0.58 -26.08 4.28
C ARG A 100 0.48 -25.04 3.94
N PHE A 101 1.73 -25.44 4.08
CA PHE A 101 2.88 -24.60 3.79
C PHE A 101 3.72 -25.23 2.69
N HIS A 102 4.22 -24.39 1.80
CA HIS A 102 5.11 -24.73 0.70
C HIS A 102 6.31 -23.80 0.72
N VAL A 103 7.51 -24.36 0.50
CA VAL A 103 8.74 -23.59 0.35
C VAL A 103 9.34 -23.85 -1.03
N LEU A 104 9.60 -22.77 -1.76
CA LEU A 104 10.20 -22.79 -3.09
C LEU A 104 11.56 -22.12 -3.04
N TYR A 105 12.57 -22.76 -3.63
CA TYR A 105 13.95 -22.27 -3.58
C TYR A 105 14.51 -21.91 -4.97
N PHE A 106 14.78 -20.63 -5.19
CA PHE A 106 15.32 -20.09 -6.44
C PHE A 106 16.69 -19.43 -6.19
N PRO A 107 17.79 -20.22 -6.18
CA PRO A 107 19.12 -19.72 -5.83
C PRO A 107 19.79 -18.84 -6.90
N GLU A 108 19.37 -18.94 -8.15
CA GLU A 108 20.09 -18.33 -9.28
C GLU A 108 19.17 -17.49 -10.17
N LEU A 109 18.41 -16.57 -9.57
CA LEU A 109 17.60 -15.65 -10.37
C LEU A 109 18.48 -14.68 -11.18
N PRO A 110 18.05 -14.28 -12.39
CA PRO A 110 18.78 -13.31 -13.19
C PRO A 110 18.93 -11.96 -12.47
N HIS A 111 20.17 -11.48 -12.32
CA HIS A 111 20.51 -10.29 -11.53
C HIS A 111 19.71 -9.02 -11.90
N ARG A 112 19.36 -8.84 -13.20
CA ARG A 112 18.59 -7.67 -13.66
C ARG A 112 17.20 -7.56 -13.01
N HIS A 113 16.64 -8.68 -12.55
CA HIS A 113 15.28 -8.75 -12.01
C HIS A 113 15.18 -9.43 -10.64
N ALA A 114 16.28 -9.94 -10.12
CA ALA A 114 16.33 -10.48 -8.77
C ALA A 114 15.95 -9.38 -7.76
N GLY A 115 15.05 -9.74 -6.85
CA GLY A 115 14.44 -8.84 -5.87
C GLY A 115 13.04 -9.28 -5.48
N VAL A 116 12.47 -8.58 -4.49
CA VAL A 116 11.17 -8.89 -3.87
C VAL A 116 10.03 -8.99 -4.90
N GLY A 117 10.00 -8.13 -5.92
CA GLY A 117 8.94 -8.17 -6.94
C GLY A 117 8.94 -9.42 -7.81
N LEU A 118 10.11 -9.97 -8.13
CA LEU A 118 10.19 -11.24 -8.86
C LEU A 118 9.80 -12.42 -7.96
N ALA A 119 10.21 -12.41 -6.69
CA ALA A 119 9.82 -13.45 -5.72
C ALA A 119 8.30 -13.46 -5.48
N ARG A 120 7.68 -12.29 -5.28
CA ARG A 120 6.21 -12.15 -5.22
C ARG A 120 5.57 -12.67 -6.50
N ARG A 121 6.07 -12.30 -7.68
CA ARG A 121 5.54 -12.81 -8.96
C ARG A 121 5.57 -14.34 -9.04
N ILE A 122 6.69 -14.95 -8.68
CA ILE A 122 6.82 -16.42 -8.68
C ILE A 122 5.75 -17.05 -7.77
N GLY A 123 5.64 -16.59 -6.53
CA GLY A 123 4.68 -17.16 -5.58
C GLY A 123 3.22 -16.90 -5.95
N MET A 124 2.92 -15.72 -6.52
CA MET A 124 1.57 -15.39 -6.98
C MET A 124 1.19 -16.16 -8.26
N ASP A 125 2.13 -16.39 -9.18
CA ASP A 125 1.90 -17.25 -10.36
C ASP A 125 1.67 -18.71 -9.94
N GLU A 126 2.35 -19.19 -8.90
CA GLU A 126 2.05 -20.49 -8.27
C GLU A 126 0.64 -20.49 -7.68
N ALA A 127 0.26 -19.45 -6.91
CA ALA A 127 -1.08 -19.31 -6.35
C ALA A 127 -2.18 -19.38 -7.43
N VAL A 128 -1.97 -18.72 -8.58
CA VAL A 128 -2.87 -18.83 -9.74
C VAL A 128 -2.99 -20.27 -10.21
N ALA A 129 -1.89 -21.02 -10.28
CA ALA A 129 -1.92 -22.43 -10.66
C ALA A 129 -2.70 -23.29 -9.64
N ARG A 130 -2.54 -23.02 -8.35
CA ARG A 130 -3.29 -23.69 -7.27
C ARG A 130 -4.79 -23.47 -7.46
N PHE A 131 -5.21 -22.22 -7.65
CA PHE A 131 -6.62 -21.86 -7.85
C PHE A 131 -7.19 -22.39 -9.17
N ALA A 132 -6.41 -22.38 -10.25
CA ALA A 132 -6.81 -22.96 -11.53
C ALA A 132 -7.04 -24.47 -11.42
N ALA A 133 -6.22 -25.19 -10.65
CA ALA A 133 -6.35 -26.63 -10.44
C ALA A 133 -7.65 -27.03 -9.72
N VAL A 134 -8.23 -26.13 -8.93
CA VAL A 134 -9.48 -26.36 -8.18
C VAL A 134 -10.68 -25.60 -8.77
N GLY A 135 -10.48 -24.88 -9.89
CA GLY A 135 -11.54 -24.13 -10.56
C GLY A 135 -12.06 -22.92 -9.79
N ASN A 136 -11.22 -22.26 -8.97
CA ASN A 136 -11.61 -21.10 -8.15
C ASN A 136 -11.03 -19.77 -8.66
N PRO A 137 -11.64 -19.10 -9.65
CA PRO A 137 -11.16 -17.81 -10.18
C PRO A 137 -11.34 -16.64 -9.19
N GLU A 138 -12.10 -16.83 -8.11
CA GLU A 138 -12.35 -15.83 -7.08
C GLU A 138 -11.50 -16.04 -5.82
N GLY A 139 -10.56 -17.00 -5.88
CA GLY A 139 -9.56 -17.23 -4.84
C GLY A 139 -8.76 -15.98 -4.50
N VAL A 140 -8.40 -15.83 -3.23
CA VAL A 140 -7.69 -14.66 -2.72
C VAL A 140 -6.20 -14.95 -2.65
N ILE A 141 -5.38 -14.06 -3.19
CA ILE A 141 -3.93 -14.05 -3.04
C ILE A 141 -3.57 -12.89 -2.11
N ALA A 142 -3.06 -13.20 -0.91
CA ALA A 142 -2.54 -12.21 0.03
C ALA A 142 -1.00 -12.21 0.01
N CYS A 143 -0.39 -11.05 0.22
CA CYS A 143 1.05 -10.92 0.37
C CYS A 143 1.40 -10.56 1.82
N LEU A 144 2.48 -11.14 2.32
CA LEU A 144 3.08 -10.87 3.62
C LEU A 144 4.60 -10.94 3.44
N ASP A 145 5.40 -10.24 4.24
CA ASP A 145 6.86 -10.34 4.16
C ASP A 145 7.42 -11.32 5.21
N ALA A 146 8.63 -11.82 4.97
CA ALA A 146 9.24 -12.88 5.78
C ALA A 146 9.54 -12.47 7.23
N ASP A 147 9.52 -11.16 7.50
CA ASP A 147 9.75 -10.53 8.80
C ASP A 147 8.50 -9.86 9.38
N CYS A 148 7.32 -10.23 8.88
CA CYS A 148 6.05 -9.77 9.44
C CYS A 148 5.49 -10.77 10.46
N ARG A 149 4.69 -10.24 11.39
CA ARG A 149 3.68 -11.01 12.13
C ARG A 149 2.28 -10.56 11.72
N CYS A 150 1.25 -11.23 12.21
CA CYS A 150 -0.13 -10.85 12.01
C CYS A 150 -1.00 -11.19 13.22
N ASP A 151 -2.15 -10.54 13.34
CA ASP A 151 -3.12 -10.89 14.38
C ASP A 151 -3.66 -12.32 14.21
N PRO A 152 -4.07 -12.99 15.31
CA PRO A 152 -4.60 -14.35 15.26
C PRO A 152 -5.83 -14.55 14.34
N ASN A 153 -6.55 -13.49 13.98
CA ASN A 153 -7.71 -13.58 13.10
C ASN A 153 -7.38 -13.26 11.62
N TYR A 154 -6.10 -13.06 11.25
CA TYR A 154 -5.68 -12.62 9.92
C TYR A 154 -6.28 -13.44 8.76
N LEU A 155 -6.18 -14.77 8.84
CA LEU A 155 -6.70 -15.67 7.79
C LEU A 155 -8.23 -15.61 7.69
N THR A 156 -8.93 -15.63 8.82
CA THR A 156 -10.40 -15.52 8.88
C THR A 156 -10.90 -14.16 8.41
N ALA A 157 -10.20 -13.08 8.77
CA ALA A 157 -10.56 -11.71 8.40
C ALA A 157 -10.42 -11.50 6.89
N LEU A 158 -9.36 -12.02 6.25
CA LEU A 158 -9.21 -11.98 4.79
C LEU A 158 -10.38 -12.67 4.08
N VAL A 159 -10.71 -13.90 4.48
CA VAL A 159 -11.80 -14.65 3.85
C VAL A 159 -13.16 -13.97 4.07
N ALA A 160 -13.43 -13.52 5.29
CA ALA A 160 -14.65 -12.79 5.61
C ALA A 160 -14.77 -11.48 4.80
N HIS A 161 -13.67 -10.74 4.65
CA HIS A 161 -13.63 -9.48 3.91
C HIS A 161 -14.02 -9.64 2.45
N PHE A 162 -13.43 -10.60 1.74
CA PHE A 162 -13.75 -10.84 0.32
C PHE A 162 -15.13 -11.47 0.11
N ARG A 163 -15.69 -12.14 1.13
CA ARG A 163 -17.09 -12.58 1.13
C ARG A 163 -18.04 -11.39 1.28
N ALA A 164 -17.76 -10.47 2.20
CA ALA A 164 -18.56 -9.26 2.40
C ALA A 164 -18.44 -8.28 1.21
N HIS A 165 -17.31 -8.28 0.51
CA HIS A 165 -17.03 -7.39 -0.62
C HIS A 165 -16.82 -8.16 -1.93
N PRO A 166 -17.88 -8.77 -2.51
CA PRO A 166 -17.76 -9.63 -3.70
C PRO A 166 -17.26 -8.88 -4.95
N LYS A 167 -17.49 -7.56 -5.01
CA LYS A 167 -17.04 -6.69 -6.13
C LYS A 167 -15.65 -6.09 -5.93
N SER A 168 -15.04 -6.28 -4.77
CA SER A 168 -13.72 -5.72 -4.48
C SER A 168 -12.64 -6.45 -5.31
N PRO A 169 -11.83 -5.73 -6.11
CA PRO A 169 -10.76 -6.37 -6.86
C PRO A 169 -9.57 -6.76 -5.97
N GLY A 170 -9.46 -6.11 -4.82
CA GLY A 170 -8.41 -6.27 -3.83
C GLY A 170 -8.59 -5.32 -2.66
N CYS A 171 -7.80 -5.51 -1.62
CA CYS A 171 -7.76 -4.64 -0.46
C CYS A 171 -6.33 -4.34 -0.01
N SER A 172 -6.17 -3.17 0.60
CA SER A 172 -5.05 -2.94 1.52
C SER A 172 -5.43 -3.47 2.90
N ILE A 173 -4.45 -3.96 3.65
CA ILE A 173 -4.63 -4.50 5.00
C ILE A 173 -4.04 -3.49 5.98
N TYR A 174 -4.73 -3.26 7.08
CA TYR A 174 -4.24 -2.36 8.11
C TYR A 174 -2.97 -2.93 8.77
N PHE A 175 -2.04 -2.04 9.13
CA PHE A 175 -0.74 -2.41 9.66
C PHE A 175 -0.28 -1.49 10.78
N GLU A 176 0.57 -2.04 11.65
CA GLU A 176 1.25 -1.33 12.73
C GLU A 176 2.64 -1.93 12.91
N HIS A 177 3.68 -1.12 12.91
CA HIS A 177 5.03 -1.58 13.26
C HIS A 177 5.10 -1.73 14.79
N PRO A 178 5.63 -2.85 15.31
CA PRO A 178 5.88 -3.01 16.73
C PRO A 178 6.77 -1.89 17.27
N LEU A 179 6.26 -1.12 18.24
CA LEU A 179 7.01 -0.06 18.90
C LEU A 179 7.78 -0.57 20.12
N ASP A 180 7.38 -1.68 20.74
CA ASP A 180 8.10 -2.26 21.87
C ASP A 180 9.30 -3.10 21.43
N LEU A 181 10.47 -2.45 21.28
CA LEU A 181 11.74 -3.15 21.06
C LEU A 181 12.27 -3.89 22.31
N GLY A 182 11.45 -4.07 23.34
CA GLY A 182 11.80 -4.78 24.57
C GLY A 182 11.55 -6.29 24.51
N SER A 183 11.06 -6.81 23.39
CA SER A 183 10.91 -8.26 23.23
C SER A 183 12.28 -8.94 23.11
N PRO A 184 12.44 -10.20 23.58
CA PRO A 184 13.71 -10.94 23.45
C PRO A 184 14.26 -10.97 22.01
N GLN A 185 13.36 -10.94 21.02
CA GLN A 185 13.71 -10.90 19.60
C GLN A 185 14.29 -9.54 19.18
N SER A 186 13.70 -8.45 19.66
CA SER A 186 14.14 -7.09 19.36
C SER A 186 15.51 -6.76 19.96
N GLN A 187 15.84 -7.39 21.10
CA GLN A 187 17.18 -7.36 21.67
C GLN A 187 18.18 -8.13 20.80
N ALA A 188 17.81 -9.30 20.29
CA ALA A 188 18.64 -10.07 19.35
C ALA A 188 18.90 -9.31 18.03
N ASP A 189 17.88 -8.62 17.49
CA ASP A 189 18.00 -7.77 16.31
C ASP A 189 18.97 -6.59 16.53
N LEU A 190 18.93 -5.97 17.72
CA LEU A 190 19.82 -4.88 18.13
C LEU A 190 21.26 -5.36 18.39
N GLU A 191 21.45 -6.53 18.99
CA GLU A 191 22.77 -7.11 19.27
C GLU A 191 23.48 -7.59 18.00
N ALA A 192 22.74 -8.18 17.06
CA ALA A 192 23.26 -8.55 15.74
C ALA A 192 23.70 -7.33 14.93
N PHE A 193 23.04 -6.18 15.13
CA PHE A 193 23.39 -4.92 14.50
C PHE A 193 24.65 -4.27 15.12
N GLN A 194 24.76 -4.23 16.45
CA GLN A 194 25.88 -3.56 17.13
C GLN A 194 27.22 -4.30 17.04
N SER A 195 27.18 -5.63 16.91
CA SER A 195 28.38 -6.46 16.91
C SER A 195 29.02 -6.66 15.53
N GLY A 196 28.34 -6.27 14.44
CA GLY A 196 28.77 -6.61 13.08
C GLY A 196 28.91 -8.12 12.83
N ASN A 197 28.41 -8.97 13.74
CA ASN A 197 28.62 -10.41 13.76
C ASN A 197 27.28 -11.14 13.99
N PRO A 198 26.75 -11.91 13.02
CA PRO A 198 25.35 -12.34 13.01
C PRO A 198 25.05 -13.61 13.83
N PHE A 199 25.82 -13.93 14.88
CA PHE A 199 25.56 -15.11 15.72
C PHE A 199 25.82 -14.86 17.21
N PRO A 200 24.80 -14.89 18.09
CA PRO A 200 25.04 -15.12 19.51
C PRO A 200 25.17 -16.63 19.73
N GLY A 201 26.41 -17.12 19.75
CA GLY A 201 26.73 -18.48 20.13
C GLY A 201 26.86 -18.62 21.65
N LYS A 202 26.05 -19.53 22.22
CA LYS A 202 26.07 -20.10 23.58
C LYS A 202 25.35 -19.31 24.70
N ARG A 203 24.29 -19.94 25.22
CA ARG A 203 23.73 -19.66 26.55
C ARG A 203 24.84 -19.85 27.60
N GLN A 204 25.19 -18.78 28.31
CA GLN A 204 25.77 -18.87 29.65
C GLN A 204 24.83 -18.21 30.65
N ALA A 205 24.91 -18.74 31.88
CA ALA A 205 23.91 -18.67 32.93
C ALA A 205 23.41 -17.26 33.30
N SER A 206 22.16 -17.22 33.78
CA SER A 206 21.42 -16.04 34.23
C SER A 206 22.18 -15.16 35.22
N PRO A 207 22.13 -13.81 35.12
CA PRO A 207 22.45 -12.92 36.22
C PRO A 207 21.21 -12.61 37.09
N PRO A 208 21.39 -12.19 38.35
CA PRO A 208 20.32 -12.07 39.31
C PRO A 208 19.44 -10.84 39.05
N ALA A 209 18.24 -10.89 39.63
CA ALA A 209 17.26 -9.81 39.64
C ALA A 209 17.82 -8.53 40.29
N HIS A 210 17.27 -7.40 39.85
CA HIS A 210 17.56 -6.00 40.22
C HIS A 210 18.59 -5.29 39.33
N CYS A 211 18.09 -4.73 38.22
CA CYS A 211 18.43 -3.36 37.81
C CYS A 211 17.38 -2.89 36.79
N ALA A 212 16.74 -1.75 37.07
CA ALA A 212 15.92 -1.05 36.08
C ALA A 212 16.86 -0.52 34.98
N ALA A 213 17.12 -1.35 33.97
CA ALA A 213 18.07 -1.05 32.91
C ALA A 213 17.48 0.03 31.97
N SER A 214 18.19 1.15 31.87
CA SER A 214 17.93 2.18 30.86
C SER A 214 17.94 1.55 29.46
N MET A 215 16.87 1.74 28.68
CA MET A 215 16.85 1.26 27.30
C MET A 215 17.98 1.92 26.47
N PRO A 216 18.73 1.16 25.66
CA PRO A 216 19.84 1.72 24.89
C PRO A 216 19.34 2.76 23.86
N LYS A 217 20.00 3.91 23.78
CA LYS A 217 19.61 5.07 22.93
C LYS A 217 19.29 4.70 21.47
N ALA A 218 20.01 3.74 20.89
CA ALA A 218 19.80 3.26 19.52
C ALA A 218 18.40 2.63 19.31
N SER A 219 17.87 1.91 20.30
CA SER A 219 16.51 1.35 20.26
C SER A 219 15.46 2.46 20.22
N THR A 220 15.64 3.54 20.98
CA THR A 220 14.72 4.67 21.02
C THR A 220 14.72 5.44 19.69
N ALA A 221 15.88 5.62 19.07
CA ALA A 221 15.98 6.30 17.77
C ALA A 221 15.29 5.51 16.64
N ILE A 222 15.44 4.19 16.60
CA ILE A 222 14.77 3.32 15.62
C ILE A 222 13.24 3.36 15.82
N ARG A 223 12.76 3.28 17.07
CA ARG A 223 11.33 3.44 17.41
C ARG A 223 10.76 4.76 16.93
N ALA A 224 11.48 5.84 17.20
CA ALA A 224 11.07 7.16 16.78
C ALA A 224 10.99 7.21 15.25
N ALA A 225 12.05 6.80 14.55
CA ALA A 225 12.10 6.81 13.09
C ALA A 225 10.97 5.98 12.45
N ILE A 226 10.68 4.77 12.94
CA ILE A 226 9.60 3.95 12.38
C ILE A 226 8.22 4.57 12.63
N ALA A 227 7.97 5.07 13.84
CA ALA A 227 6.72 5.74 14.17
C ALA A 227 6.51 6.98 13.28
N GLY A 228 7.59 7.72 13.01
CA GLY A 228 7.59 8.84 12.08
C GLY A 228 7.27 8.48 10.64
N TYR A 229 7.81 7.37 10.16
CA TYR A 229 7.52 6.85 8.84
C TYR A 229 6.05 6.44 8.71
N GLU A 230 5.52 5.67 9.67
CA GLU A 230 4.09 5.32 9.69
C GLU A 230 3.21 6.56 9.70
N LEU A 231 3.58 7.56 10.49
CA LEU A 231 2.86 8.81 10.60
C LEU A 231 2.81 9.55 9.27
N HIS A 232 3.94 9.60 8.55
CA HIS A 232 4.00 10.15 7.21
C HIS A 232 3.08 9.41 6.24
N LEU A 233 3.06 8.07 6.27
CA LEU A 233 2.17 7.28 5.43
C LEU A 233 0.69 7.58 5.72
N ARG A 234 0.31 7.60 7.01
CA ARG A 234 -1.06 7.91 7.46
C ARG A 234 -1.46 9.32 7.04
N TYR A 235 -0.59 10.31 7.26
CA TYR A 235 -0.80 11.70 6.85
C TYR A 235 -1.00 11.82 5.35
N TYR A 236 -0.11 11.22 4.55
CA TYR A 236 -0.18 11.26 3.09
C TYR A 236 -1.52 10.69 2.57
N VAL A 237 -1.90 9.51 3.04
CA VAL A 237 -3.17 8.89 2.64
C VAL A 237 -4.36 9.73 3.12
N HIS A 238 -4.31 10.32 4.31
CA HIS A 238 -5.37 11.21 4.80
C HIS A 238 -5.50 12.47 3.92
N GLY A 239 -4.38 13.09 3.52
CA GLY A 239 -4.37 14.21 2.58
C GLY A 239 -4.97 13.84 1.22
N LEU A 240 -4.67 12.65 0.70
CA LEU A 240 -5.29 12.14 -0.52
C LEU A 240 -6.81 11.95 -0.37
N ARG A 241 -7.30 11.46 0.78
CA ARG A 241 -8.74 11.36 1.06
C ARG A 241 -9.39 12.74 1.08
N TYR A 242 -8.77 13.70 1.76
CA TYR A 242 -9.25 15.09 1.79
C TYR A 242 -9.32 15.71 0.38
N ALA A 243 -8.36 15.38 -0.48
CA ALA A 243 -8.34 15.81 -1.87
C ALA A 243 -9.36 15.06 -2.77
N GLY A 244 -10.06 14.04 -2.28
CA GLY A 244 -10.96 13.21 -3.09
C GLY A 244 -10.23 12.34 -4.12
N SER A 245 -8.95 12.02 -3.90
CA SER A 245 -8.19 11.16 -4.80
C SER A 245 -8.67 9.71 -4.70
N PRO A 246 -8.91 9.02 -5.83
CA PRO A 246 -9.29 7.60 -5.82
C PRO A 246 -8.13 6.68 -5.41
N TYR A 247 -6.92 7.23 -5.24
CA TYR A 247 -5.70 6.50 -4.87
C TYR A 247 -5.35 6.63 -3.39
N ALA A 248 -6.30 7.04 -2.55
CA ALA A 248 -6.11 7.22 -1.12
C ALA A 248 -6.09 5.90 -0.32
N PHE A 249 -5.12 5.04 -0.63
CA PHE A 249 -4.87 3.76 0.04
C PHE A 249 -3.39 3.60 0.36
N HIS A 250 -3.07 2.87 1.42
CA HIS A 250 -1.69 2.47 1.68
C HIS A 250 -1.25 1.43 0.65
N THR A 251 -0.08 1.64 0.06
CA THR A 251 0.53 0.72 -0.90
C THR A 251 1.75 0.04 -0.28
N VAL A 252 1.52 -0.73 0.78
CA VAL A 252 2.56 -1.51 1.47
C VAL A 252 2.46 -2.96 1.03
N GLY A 253 3.53 -3.50 0.43
CA GLY A 253 3.49 -4.80 -0.22
C GLY A 253 3.24 -6.01 0.68
N SER A 254 3.59 -5.95 1.97
CA SER A 254 3.23 -6.97 2.97
C SER A 254 1.79 -6.88 3.48
N CYS A 255 1.05 -5.87 3.02
CA CYS A 255 -0.26 -5.50 3.55
C CYS A 255 -1.29 -5.38 2.40
N MET A 256 -1.31 -6.37 1.51
CA MET A 256 -2.23 -6.38 0.37
C MET A 256 -2.79 -7.76 0.06
N ALA A 257 -4.02 -7.77 -0.47
CA ALA A 257 -4.63 -8.97 -1.02
C ALA A 257 -5.44 -8.65 -2.28
N VAL A 258 -5.50 -9.59 -3.23
CA VAL A 258 -6.18 -9.45 -4.52
C VAL A 258 -6.90 -10.74 -4.91
N ARG A 259 -7.93 -10.62 -5.74
CA ARG A 259 -8.54 -11.81 -6.36
C ARG A 259 -7.64 -12.35 -7.46
N THR A 260 -7.53 -13.67 -7.57
CA THR A 260 -6.71 -14.33 -8.61
C THR A 260 -7.11 -13.91 -10.02
N ARG A 261 -8.42 -13.86 -10.34
CA ARG A 261 -8.90 -13.36 -11.63
C ARG A 261 -8.43 -11.93 -11.92
N VAL A 262 -8.40 -11.06 -10.91
CA VAL A 262 -7.95 -9.67 -11.08
C VAL A 262 -6.45 -9.61 -11.33
N TYR A 263 -5.67 -10.37 -10.56
CA TYR A 263 -4.23 -10.52 -10.77
C TYR A 263 -3.92 -10.95 -12.21
N GLU A 264 -4.61 -11.98 -12.71
CA GLU A 264 -4.48 -12.48 -14.09
C GLU A 264 -4.85 -11.41 -15.13
N GLN A 265 -5.98 -10.70 -14.93
CA GLN A 265 -6.44 -9.62 -15.82
C GLN A 265 -5.47 -8.45 -15.92
N GLN A 266 -4.71 -8.17 -14.85
CA GLN A 266 -3.73 -7.07 -14.82
C GLN A 266 -2.34 -7.49 -15.32
N GLY A 267 -2.18 -8.73 -15.79
CA GLY A 267 -0.92 -9.26 -16.31
C GLY A 267 0.09 -9.66 -15.22
N GLY A 268 -0.40 -9.87 -14.00
CA GLY A 268 0.37 -10.30 -12.84
C GLY A 268 1.26 -9.25 -12.20
N MET A 269 2.09 -9.70 -11.26
CA MET A 269 3.01 -8.83 -10.52
C MET A 269 4.11 -8.31 -11.46
N ASN A 270 4.53 -7.05 -11.28
CA ASN A 270 5.64 -6.51 -12.04
C ASN A 270 6.99 -6.96 -11.46
N ARG A 271 8.04 -6.92 -12.28
CA ARG A 271 9.39 -7.42 -11.94
C ARG A 271 10.35 -6.29 -11.54
N ARG A 272 9.81 -5.17 -11.06
CA ARG A 272 10.64 -4.05 -10.61
C ARG A 272 11.36 -4.45 -9.33
N LYS A 273 12.57 -3.90 -9.13
CA LYS A 273 13.37 -4.14 -7.92
C LYS A 273 12.86 -3.36 -6.71
N ALA A 274 12.10 -2.28 -6.95
CA ALA A 274 11.50 -1.46 -5.91
C ALA A 274 10.18 -0.84 -6.40
N GLY A 275 9.25 -0.61 -5.47
CA GLY A 275 7.94 0.01 -5.72
C GLY A 275 6.99 -0.85 -6.53
N GLU A 276 7.31 -2.14 -6.66
CA GLU A 276 6.50 -3.09 -7.39
C GLU A 276 5.07 -3.14 -6.85
N ASP A 277 4.90 -3.01 -5.54
CA ASP A 277 3.62 -2.95 -4.84
C ASP A 277 2.84 -1.70 -5.23
N PHE A 278 3.47 -0.52 -5.21
CA PHE A 278 2.87 0.74 -5.66
C PHE A 278 2.38 0.64 -7.11
N TYR A 279 3.22 0.19 -8.05
CA TYR A 279 2.83 0.05 -9.45
C TYR A 279 1.75 -1.01 -9.67
N PHE A 280 1.76 -2.09 -8.89
CA PHE A 280 0.76 -3.15 -8.97
C PHE A 280 -0.58 -2.66 -8.41
N LEU A 281 -0.60 -2.17 -7.17
CA LEU A 281 -1.79 -1.69 -6.49
C LEU A 281 -2.42 -0.50 -7.20
N GLN A 282 -1.64 0.42 -7.78
CA GLN A 282 -2.21 1.51 -8.58
C GLN A 282 -3.12 0.98 -9.71
N LYS A 283 -2.74 -0.12 -10.38
CA LYS A 283 -3.58 -0.73 -11.41
C LYS A 283 -4.86 -1.30 -10.82
N ILE A 284 -4.76 -1.98 -9.68
CA ILE A 284 -5.90 -2.60 -9.01
C ILE A 284 -6.88 -1.54 -8.50
N ILE A 285 -6.37 -0.52 -7.81
CA ILE A 285 -7.15 0.62 -7.30
C ILE A 285 -7.88 1.33 -8.46
N GLY A 286 -7.20 1.53 -9.58
CA GLY A 286 -7.78 2.14 -10.79
C GLY A 286 -8.96 1.37 -11.41
N LEU A 287 -9.22 0.13 -11.01
CA LEU A 287 -10.42 -0.61 -11.43
C LEU A 287 -11.70 -0.10 -10.74
N GLY A 288 -11.56 0.54 -9.57
CA GLY A 288 -12.66 0.91 -8.67
C GLY A 288 -12.97 -0.18 -7.64
N ASN A 289 -13.77 0.14 -6.62
CA ASN A 289 -14.19 -0.76 -5.54
C ASN A 289 -13.05 -1.40 -4.72
N PHE A 290 -11.83 -0.86 -4.78
CA PHE A 290 -10.75 -1.30 -3.90
C PHE A 290 -11.08 -0.93 -2.46
N THR A 291 -10.74 -1.78 -1.50
CA THR A 291 -11.22 -1.69 -0.10
C THR A 291 -10.06 -1.66 0.91
N GLU A 292 -10.36 -1.36 2.17
CA GLU A 292 -9.43 -1.47 3.29
C GLU A 292 -9.93 -2.55 4.27
N LEU A 293 -9.09 -3.52 4.58
CA LEU A 293 -9.35 -4.51 5.62
C LEU A 293 -8.75 -4.01 6.93
N ARG A 294 -9.62 -3.57 7.86
CA ARG A 294 -9.23 -3.00 9.17
C ARG A 294 -9.49 -3.93 10.36
N GLY A 295 -10.20 -5.03 10.15
CA GLY A 295 -10.55 -6.00 11.21
C GLY A 295 -9.40 -6.94 11.64
N THR A 296 -8.20 -6.77 11.09
CA THR A 296 -6.97 -7.50 11.44
C THR A 296 -5.78 -6.60 11.17
N ARG A 297 -4.64 -6.89 11.80
CA ARG A 297 -3.38 -6.18 11.57
C ARG A 297 -2.30 -7.07 11.00
N VAL A 298 -1.48 -6.49 10.13
CA VAL A 298 -0.13 -6.97 9.81
C VAL A 298 0.87 -6.18 10.65
N LEU A 299 1.90 -6.85 11.15
CA LEU A 299 2.92 -6.26 12.01
C LEU A 299 4.30 -6.40 11.36
N PRO A 300 4.70 -5.51 10.44
CA PRO A 300 6.01 -5.57 9.81
C PRO A 300 7.13 -5.24 10.81
N SER A 301 8.28 -5.90 10.70
CA SER A 301 9.42 -5.60 11.57
C SER A 301 10.00 -4.21 11.30
N PRO A 302 10.32 -3.42 12.34
CA PRO A 302 11.01 -2.14 12.19
C PRO A 302 12.49 -2.40 11.86
N ARG A 303 12.84 -2.45 10.57
CA ARG A 303 14.22 -2.68 10.14
C ARG A 303 14.81 -1.50 9.40
N ILE A 304 16.06 -1.17 9.67
CA ILE A 304 16.89 -0.31 8.79
C ILE A 304 17.32 -1.19 7.61
N SER A 305 17.10 -0.73 6.38
CA SER A 305 17.45 -1.50 5.19
C SER A 305 17.92 -0.58 4.07
N GLU A 306 19.13 -0.83 3.59
CA GLU A 306 19.68 -0.21 2.37
C GLU A 306 19.33 -1.00 1.11
N ARG A 307 18.58 -2.11 1.25
CA ARG A 307 18.33 -3.08 0.16
C ARG A 307 17.50 -2.49 -0.99
N THR A 308 16.76 -1.40 -0.76
CA THR A 308 15.97 -0.71 -1.78
C THR A 308 16.13 0.82 -1.68
N PRO A 309 16.04 1.56 -2.81
CA PRO A 309 16.18 3.02 -2.81
C PRO A 309 15.02 3.77 -2.13
N PHE A 310 13.96 3.07 -1.73
CA PHE A 310 12.81 3.58 -0.98
C PHE A 310 12.05 2.42 -0.30
N GLY A 311 11.25 2.70 0.71
CA GLY A 311 10.54 1.72 1.55
C GLY A 311 10.84 1.94 3.04
N THR A 312 10.21 1.15 3.93
CA THR A 312 10.31 1.30 5.39
C THR A 312 11.75 1.45 5.86
N GLY A 313 12.64 0.52 5.48
CA GLY A 313 14.01 0.56 6.00
C GLY A 313 14.90 1.66 5.44
N ARG A 314 14.60 2.17 4.24
CA ARG A 314 15.29 3.36 3.71
C ARG A 314 14.80 4.63 4.42
N ALA A 315 13.50 4.74 4.70
CA ALA A 315 12.93 5.86 5.42
C ALA A 315 13.45 5.96 6.87
N VAL A 316 13.65 4.81 7.53
CA VAL A 316 14.30 4.77 8.85
C VAL A 316 15.77 5.23 8.75
N ALA A 317 16.53 4.74 7.75
CA ALA A 317 17.92 5.17 7.53
C ALA A 317 18.03 6.69 7.28
N ASP A 318 17.22 7.23 6.37
CA ASP A 318 17.21 8.66 6.02
C ASP A 318 16.79 9.54 7.21
N SER A 319 15.92 9.03 8.11
CA SER A 319 15.50 9.74 9.32
C SER A 319 16.60 9.76 10.38
N LEU A 320 17.36 8.68 10.52
CA LEU A 320 18.48 8.59 11.47
C LEU A 320 19.69 9.43 11.04
N ALA A 321 19.82 9.74 9.75
CA ALA A 321 20.89 10.58 9.21
C ALA A 321 20.66 12.09 9.43
N LYS A 322 19.47 12.52 9.89
CA LYS A 322 19.16 13.93 10.13
C LYS A 322 19.40 14.29 11.59
N GLU A 323 20.23 15.31 11.82
CA GLU A 323 20.63 15.75 13.17
C GLU A 323 19.55 16.57 13.90
N ASP A 324 18.59 17.16 13.18
CA ASP A 324 17.57 18.07 13.75
C ASP A 324 16.42 17.34 14.48
N GLY A 325 16.31 16.01 14.32
CA GLY A 325 15.24 15.19 14.89
C GLY A 325 13.84 15.48 14.35
N ALA A 326 13.67 16.53 13.54
CA ALA A 326 12.40 17.00 13.03
C ALA A 326 11.96 16.18 11.82
N ARG A 327 10.71 15.72 11.86
CA ARG A 327 10.10 15.01 10.72
C ARG A 327 9.28 15.98 9.91
N TYR A 328 9.54 16.03 8.61
CA TYR A 328 8.88 16.94 7.69
C TYR A 328 7.87 16.19 6.81
N ALA A 329 6.75 16.82 6.53
CA ALA A 329 5.66 16.33 5.69
C ALA A 329 5.38 17.31 4.55
N TYR A 330 4.61 16.86 3.55
CA TYR A 330 4.09 17.76 2.52
C TYR A 330 3.19 18.81 3.18
N ALA A 331 3.28 20.07 2.72
CA ALA A 331 2.40 21.12 3.21
C ALA A 331 0.92 20.75 2.95
N PRO A 332 0.00 20.95 3.90
CA PRO A 332 -1.38 20.54 3.77
C PRO A 332 -2.10 21.22 2.59
N GLU A 333 -1.69 22.45 2.21
CA GLU A 333 -2.22 23.24 1.10
C GLU A 333 -2.15 22.50 -0.24
N VAL A 334 -1.11 21.68 -0.44
CA VAL A 334 -0.98 20.85 -1.65
C VAL A 334 -2.20 19.94 -1.84
N PHE A 335 -2.74 19.38 -0.75
CA PHE A 335 -3.93 18.51 -0.82
C PHE A 335 -5.21 19.30 -1.08
N ARG A 336 -5.28 20.56 -0.63
CA ARG A 336 -6.39 21.48 -0.95
C ARG A 336 -6.39 21.83 -2.43
N ASP A 337 -5.23 22.15 -3.00
CA ASP A 337 -5.12 22.49 -4.42
C ASP A 337 -5.35 21.27 -5.31
N LEU A 338 -4.85 20.10 -4.91
CA LEU A 338 -5.22 18.82 -5.53
C LEU A 338 -6.74 18.58 -5.46
N GLY A 339 -7.37 18.83 -4.31
CA GLY A 339 -8.82 18.65 -4.15
C GLY A 339 -9.64 19.55 -5.07
N LYS A 340 -9.26 20.83 -5.17
CA LYS A 340 -9.87 21.78 -6.12
C LYS A 340 -9.72 21.30 -7.56
N LEU A 341 -8.51 20.87 -7.96
CA LEU A 341 -8.24 20.31 -9.29
C LEU A 341 -9.15 19.10 -9.59
N LEU A 342 -9.19 18.12 -8.69
CA LEU A 342 -9.92 16.87 -8.90
C LEU A 342 -11.45 17.09 -8.89
N SER A 343 -11.95 18.03 -8.10
CA SER A 343 -13.40 18.33 -8.03
C SER A 343 -14.00 18.80 -9.36
N ARG A 344 -13.19 19.44 -10.22
CA ARG A 344 -13.61 20.01 -11.51
C ARG A 344 -13.54 19.03 -12.68
N VAL A 345 -12.97 17.84 -12.47
CA VAL A 345 -12.74 16.86 -13.55
C VAL A 345 -14.04 16.46 -14.25
N GLY A 346 -15.15 16.32 -13.52
CA GLY A 346 -16.44 15.93 -14.10
C GLY A 346 -17.02 16.96 -15.07
N GLU A 347 -16.68 18.24 -14.90
CA GLU A 347 -17.18 19.36 -15.70
C GLU A 347 -16.46 19.50 -17.05
N LEU A 348 -15.22 19.00 -17.15
CA LEU A 348 -14.43 19.01 -18.38
C LEU A 348 -15.09 18.27 -19.55
N TYR A 349 -15.99 17.31 -19.24
CA TYR A 349 -16.69 16.54 -20.26
C TYR A 349 -17.74 17.36 -21.02
N GLY A 350 -18.43 18.29 -20.35
CA GLY A 350 -19.59 19.01 -20.90
C GLY A 350 -19.25 20.29 -21.69
N ARG A 351 -18.06 20.86 -21.49
CA ARG A 351 -17.73 22.22 -21.96
C ARG A 351 -17.57 22.37 -23.47
N GLU A 352 -17.16 21.33 -24.19
CA GLU A 352 -17.01 21.39 -25.66
C GLU A 352 -18.34 21.18 -26.41
N LYS A 353 -19.30 20.45 -25.81
CA LYS A 353 -20.65 20.27 -26.38
C LYS A 353 -21.50 21.55 -26.39
N SER A 354 -21.07 22.56 -25.63
CA SER A 354 -21.77 23.84 -25.55
C SER A 354 -21.23 24.82 -26.60
N ALA A 355 -19.90 24.82 -26.84
CA ALA A 355 -19.28 25.60 -27.91
C ALA A 355 -19.77 25.17 -29.31
N SER A 356 -19.94 23.87 -29.56
CA SER A 356 -20.46 23.37 -30.84
C SER A 356 -21.97 23.58 -31.06
N ARG A 357 -22.76 23.85 -30.00
CA ARG A 357 -24.20 24.19 -30.13
C ARG A 357 -24.44 25.67 -30.35
N LEU A 358 -23.60 26.54 -29.82
CA LEU A 358 -23.66 27.98 -30.08
C LEU A 358 -23.27 28.34 -31.52
N ALA A 359 -22.48 27.49 -32.20
CA ALA A 359 -22.10 27.68 -33.60
C ALA A 359 -23.17 27.27 -34.64
N ILE A 360 -24.27 26.63 -34.24
CA ILE A 360 -25.37 26.20 -35.15
C ILE A 360 -26.58 27.16 -35.06
N GLY A 361 -26.47 28.25 -34.29
CA GLY A 361 -27.57 29.17 -33.99
C GLY A 361 -27.48 30.56 -34.63
N GLY A 362 -26.80 30.72 -35.77
CA GLY A 362 -26.69 32.01 -36.45
C GLY A 362 -26.42 31.89 -37.95
N HIS A 363 -27.32 32.49 -38.74
CA HIS A 363 -27.32 32.70 -40.19
C HIS A 363 -27.66 31.51 -41.10
N ASP A 364 -28.96 31.47 -41.43
CA ASP A 364 -29.50 30.99 -42.70
C ASP A 364 -29.25 32.10 -43.73
N ASP A 365 -28.23 31.94 -44.58
CA ASP A 365 -28.07 32.62 -45.88
C ASP A 365 -26.94 31.94 -46.68
N GLY A 366 -27.33 31.24 -47.75
CA GLY A 366 -26.66 31.15 -49.06
C GLY A 366 -25.15 30.87 -49.16
N ASP A 367 -24.84 29.71 -49.73
CA ASP A 367 -23.72 29.45 -50.65
C ASP A 367 -22.28 29.71 -50.18
N GLY A 368 -21.62 28.63 -49.74
CA GLY A 368 -20.16 28.60 -49.61
C GLY A 368 -19.63 27.21 -49.30
N TYR A 369 -18.96 26.59 -50.26
CA TYR A 369 -18.08 25.45 -50.02
C TYR A 369 -16.94 25.89 -49.07
N GLY A 370 -17.15 25.71 -47.76
CA GLY A 370 -16.17 25.98 -46.72
C GLY A 370 -15.39 24.73 -46.34
N TYR A 371 -14.09 24.77 -46.57
CA TYR A 371 -13.11 23.80 -46.07
C TYR A 371 -13.28 23.56 -44.56
N SER A 372 -13.13 22.30 -44.17
CA SER A 372 -13.00 21.87 -42.78
C SER A 372 -11.73 22.46 -42.16
N ASP A 373 -11.86 23.58 -41.44
CA ASP A 373 -10.89 23.93 -40.42
C ASP A 373 -11.31 23.22 -39.13
N ASP A 374 -10.87 21.97 -39.01
CA ASP A 374 -10.59 21.35 -37.72
C ASP A 374 -9.52 22.22 -37.04
N TYR A 375 -9.93 23.34 -36.42
CA TYR A 375 -9.09 24.02 -35.44
C TYR A 375 -8.79 22.98 -34.37
N ASP A 376 -7.56 22.47 -34.40
CA ASP A 376 -6.92 21.76 -33.31
C ASP A 376 -7.09 22.60 -32.05
N ASN A 377 -8.18 22.40 -31.30
CA ASN A 377 -8.28 22.92 -29.94
C ASN A 377 -7.19 22.16 -29.16
N ASP A 378 -6.04 22.82 -29.03
CA ASP A 378 -4.84 22.34 -28.33
C ASP A 378 -5.11 21.99 -26.85
N GLY A 379 -6.31 22.30 -26.37
CA GLY A 379 -6.80 22.08 -25.03
C GLY A 379 -6.58 23.27 -24.11
N SER A 380 -6.24 24.46 -24.64
CA SER A 380 -6.06 25.70 -23.88
C SER A 380 -7.30 26.04 -23.04
N ASP A 381 -8.50 26.00 -23.62
CA ASP A 381 -9.76 26.27 -22.88
C ASP A 381 -9.98 25.31 -21.70
N ALA A 382 -9.62 24.04 -21.87
CA ALA A 382 -9.75 23.04 -20.83
C ALA A 382 -8.72 23.27 -19.71
N LEU A 383 -7.52 23.71 -20.07
CA LEU A 383 -6.48 24.07 -19.12
C LEU A 383 -6.87 25.32 -18.33
N ASP A 384 -7.26 26.40 -19.01
CA ASP A 384 -7.68 27.66 -18.38
C ASP A 384 -8.82 27.44 -17.40
N PHE A 385 -9.81 26.62 -17.78
CA PHE A 385 -10.89 26.25 -16.88
C PHE A 385 -10.40 25.47 -15.65
N ILE A 386 -9.60 24.42 -15.84
CA ILE A 386 -9.24 23.55 -14.71
C ILE A 386 -8.34 24.28 -13.72
N VAL A 387 -7.49 25.21 -14.19
CA VAL A 387 -6.55 25.97 -13.37
C VAL A 387 -7.12 27.26 -12.78
N ALA A 388 -8.32 27.70 -13.19
CA ALA A 388 -8.90 28.95 -12.70
C ALA A 388 -8.96 29.03 -11.16
N GLY A 389 -8.26 29.99 -10.54
CA GLY A 389 -8.21 30.14 -9.08
C GLY A 389 -7.42 29.05 -8.33
N LEU A 390 -6.61 28.27 -9.05
CA LEU A 390 -5.52 27.47 -8.49
C LEU A 390 -4.21 28.28 -8.49
N PRO A 391 -3.24 27.96 -7.63
CA PRO A 391 -1.95 28.64 -7.64
C PRO A 391 -1.21 28.47 -8.96
N GLU A 392 -0.32 29.43 -9.24
CA GLU A 392 0.41 29.54 -10.52
C GLU A 392 1.21 28.28 -10.91
N TYR A 393 1.64 27.46 -9.94
CA TYR A 393 2.41 26.24 -10.22
C TYR A 393 1.58 25.17 -10.95
N VAL A 394 0.25 25.20 -10.87
CA VAL A 394 -0.60 24.13 -11.39
C VAL A 394 -0.61 24.10 -12.92
N ALA A 395 -0.68 25.26 -13.58
CA ALA A 395 -0.72 25.34 -15.03
C ALA A 395 0.58 24.81 -15.69
N PRO A 396 1.79 25.25 -15.29
CA PRO A 396 3.05 24.68 -15.79
C PRO A 396 3.16 23.17 -15.57
N PHE A 397 2.73 22.67 -14.40
CA PHE A 397 2.72 21.23 -14.15
C PHE A 397 1.85 20.48 -15.16
N LEU A 398 0.58 20.89 -15.32
CA LEU A 398 -0.36 20.22 -16.21
C LEU A 398 0.08 20.30 -17.68
N SER A 399 0.58 21.46 -18.11
CA SER A 399 1.15 21.64 -19.46
C SER A 399 2.33 20.71 -19.70
N ALA A 400 3.26 20.58 -18.73
CA ALA A 400 4.39 19.67 -18.82
C ALA A 400 3.97 18.18 -18.89
N GLN A 401 2.79 17.82 -18.37
CA GLN A 401 2.23 16.46 -18.50
C GLN A 401 1.38 16.26 -19.77
N GLY A 402 1.27 17.27 -20.63
CA GLY A 402 0.48 17.23 -21.86
C GLY A 402 -1.03 17.18 -21.60
N PHE A 403 -1.52 17.91 -20.59
CA PHE A 403 -2.93 17.89 -20.17
C PHE A 403 -3.91 18.15 -21.31
N GLY A 404 -3.71 19.18 -22.14
CA GLY A 404 -4.64 19.55 -23.22
C GLY A 404 -4.93 18.39 -24.17
N ARG A 405 -3.86 17.84 -24.78
CA ARG A 405 -3.92 16.65 -25.65
C ARG A 405 -4.58 15.46 -24.96
N ARG A 406 -4.23 15.19 -23.70
CA ARG A 406 -4.77 14.04 -22.94
C ARG A 406 -6.24 14.22 -22.61
N CYS A 407 -6.67 15.42 -22.23
CA CYS A 407 -8.05 15.74 -21.95
C CYS A 407 -8.91 15.55 -23.20
N ALA A 408 -8.47 16.05 -24.36
CA ALA A 408 -9.15 15.86 -25.65
C ALA A 408 -9.23 14.37 -26.06
N GLU A 409 -8.13 13.62 -25.91
CA GLU A 409 -8.11 12.16 -26.15
C GLU A 409 -9.13 11.44 -25.25
N ILE A 410 -9.13 11.71 -23.95
CA ILE A 410 -10.03 11.07 -22.99
C ILE A 410 -11.50 11.42 -23.31
N ARG A 411 -11.78 12.67 -23.66
CA ARG A 411 -13.11 13.16 -24.03
C ARG A 411 -13.67 12.40 -25.22
N ARG A 412 -12.91 12.28 -26.31
CA ARG A 412 -13.30 11.52 -27.52
C ARG A 412 -13.62 10.05 -27.22
N ASN A 413 -12.97 9.47 -26.22
CA ASN A 413 -13.12 8.07 -25.85
C ASN A 413 -14.13 7.83 -24.70
N ALA A 414 -14.83 8.86 -24.22
CA ALA A 414 -15.76 8.79 -23.10
C ALA A 414 -17.22 8.98 -23.55
N ALA A 415 -18.06 7.99 -23.24
CA ALA A 415 -19.50 8.03 -23.54
C ALA A 415 -20.32 8.80 -22.49
N SER A 416 -19.74 9.14 -21.34
CA SER A 416 -20.39 9.84 -20.23
C SER A 416 -19.37 10.53 -19.32
N SER A 417 -19.82 11.51 -18.52
CA SER A 417 -18.98 12.17 -17.50
C SER A 417 -18.35 11.17 -16.52
N ARG A 418 -19.08 10.11 -16.13
CA ARG A 418 -18.55 9.02 -15.28
C ARG A 418 -17.40 8.27 -15.98
N SER A 419 -17.56 7.90 -17.25
CA SER A 419 -16.51 7.23 -18.01
C SER A 419 -15.31 8.14 -18.30
N PHE A 420 -15.55 9.46 -18.47
CA PHE A 420 -14.53 10.49 -18.61
C PHE A 420 -13.69 10.58 -17.35
N ALA A 421 -14.31 10.77 -16.19
CA ALA A 421 -13.62 10.85 -14.89
C ALA A 421 -12.79 9.58 -14.62
N LYS A 422 -13.34 8.39 -14.91
CA LYS A 422 -12.60 7.13 -14.77
C LYS A 422 -11.33 7.09 -15.63
N ARG A 423 -11.43 7.51 -16.90
CA ARG A 423 -10.28 7.58 -17.82
C ARG A 423 -9.28 8.66 -17.41
N PHE A 424 -9.78 9.80 -16.93
CA PHE A 424 -8.97 10.88 -16.37
C PHE A 424 -8.13 10.38 -15.21
N HIS A 425 -8.72 9.75 -14.19
CA HIS A 425 -7.97 9.24 -13.05
C HIS A 425 -7.01 8.10 -13.41
N ARG A 426 -7.24 7.37 -14.51
CA ARG A 426 -6.25 6.41 -15.03
C ARG A 426 -5.02 7.10 -15.63
N TRP A 427 -5.18 8.28 -16.22
CA TRP A 427 -4.07 9.13 -16.66
C TRP A 427 -3.43 9.87 -15.48
N PHE A 428 -4.25 10.61 -14.72
CA PHE A 428 -3.90 11.25 -13.45
C PHE A 428 -3.93 10.23 -12.30
N ASN A 429 -3.06 9.24 -12.43
CA ASN A 429 -2.96 8.11 -11.52
C ASN A 429 -2.16 8.45 -10.24
N ALA A 430 -1.96 7.47 -9.35
CA ALA A 430 -1.19 7.65 -8.11
C ALA A 430 0.22 8.21 -8.37
N LEU A 431 0.92 7.76 -9.42
CA LEU A 431 2.23 8.29 -9.78
C LEU A 431 2.17 9.75 -10.20
N LEU A 432 1.19 10.15 -11.03
CA LEU A 432 1.05 11.54 -11.44
C LEU A 432 0.60 12.43 -10.28
N THR A 433 -0.21 11.89 -9.37
CA THR A 433 -0.58 12.55 -8.11
C THR A 433 0.66 12.82 -7.25
N LEU A 434 1.55 11.83 -7.09
CA LEU A 434 2.80 12.01 -6.36
C LEU A 434 3.71 13.06 -7.03
N LYS A 435 3.80 13.04 -8.36
CA LYS A 435 4.53 14.07 -9.12
C LYS A 435 3.95 15.47 -8.95
N PHE A 436 2.62 15.61 -8.91
CA PHE A 436 1.97 16.89 -8.62
C PHE A 436 2.37 17.41 -7.24
N ILE A 437 2.33 16.54 -6.23
CA ILE A 437 2.71 16.87 -4.85
C ILE A 437 4.18 17.27 -4.78
N HIS A 438 5.08 16.53 -5.44
CA HIS A 438 6.51 16.87 -5.50
C HIS A 438 6.75 18.19 -6.21
N PHE A 439 6.14 18.39 -7.38
CA PHE A 439 6.27 19.64 -8.14
C PHE A 439 5.81 20.85 -7.31
N ALA A 440 4.65 20.73 -6.63
CA ALA A 440 4.17 21.76 -5.73
C ALA A 440 5.14 22.01 -4.56
N THR A 441 5.74 20.93 -4.03
CA THR A 441 6.70 21.02 -2.92
C THR A 441 7.97 21.77 -3.33
N ASP A 442 8.47 21.49 -4.52
CA ASP A 442 9.75 22.02 -5.02
C ASP A 442 9.62 23.49 -5.48
N HIS A 443 8.43 23.92 -5.88
CA HIS A 443 8.23 25.23 -6.53
C HIS A 443 7.34 26.20 -5.74
N HIS A 444 6.58 25.74 -4.72
CA HIS A 444 5.58 26.60 -4.07
C HIS A 444 5.43 26.35 -2.57
N TYR A 445 5.24 25.10 -2.14
CA TYR A 445 4.98 24.77 -0.74
C TYR A 445 6.08 23.87 -0.16
N PRO A 446 7.15 24.44 0.43
CA PRO A 446 8.20 23.62 1.04
C PRO A 446 7.63 22.72 2.13
N LYS A 447 8.31 21.61 2.40
CA LYS A 447 7.87 20.67 3.46
C LYS A 447 7.84 21.38 4.82
N VAL A 448 6.82 21.07 5.62
CA VAL A 448 6.60 21.64 6.95
C VAL A 448 6.72 20.56 8.03
N PRO A 449 6.93 20.92 9.31
CA PRO A 449 6.91 19.95 10.40
C PRO A 449 5.64 19.08 10.40
N MET A 450 5.81 17.77 10.63
CA MET A 450 4.75 16.77 10.55
C MET A 450 3.56 17.11 11.44
N GLU A 451 3.81 17.52 12.68
CA GLU A 451 2.76 17.85 13.65
C GLU A 451 1.93 19.05 13.16
N GLN A 452 2.60 20.10 12.69
CA GLN A 452 1.95 21.29 12.12
C GLN A 452 1.05 20.89 10.93
N ALA A 453 1.60 20.10 10.00
CA ALA A 453 0.87 19.63 8.83
C ALA A 453 -0.39 18.84 9.22
N ALA A 454 -0.24 17.91 10.16
CA ALA A 454 -1.32 17.06 10.63
C ALA A 454 -2.42 17.86 11.35
N ARG A 455 -2.06 18.79 12.25
CA ARG A 455 -3.02 19.64 12.95
C ARG A 455 -3.89 20.45 11.99
N VAL A 456 -3.26 21.09 10.99
CA VAL A 456 -3.97 21.89 9.98
C VAL A 456 -4.92 21.01 9.16
N LEU A 457 -4.43 19.87 8.66
CA LEU A 457 -5.25 18.98 7.84
C LEU A 457 -6.45 18.42 8.62
N LEU A 458 -6.25 18.04 9.89
CA LEU A 458 -7.33 17.56 10.76
C LEU A 458 -8.39 18.63 11.04
N ALA A 459 -7.97 19.89 11.24
CA ALA A 459 -8.88 21.02 11.42
C ALA A 459 -9.76 21.23 10.17
N TRP A 460 -9.18 21.24 8.97
CA TRP A 460 -9.94 21.38 7.72
C TRP A 460 -10.93 20.24 7.48
N CYS A 461 -10.57 19.01 7.85
CA CYS A 461 -11.50 17.90 7.77
C CYS A 461 -12.67 18.09 8.74
N ALA A 462 -12.45 18.62 9.94
CA ALA A 462 -13.52 18.85 10.92
C ALA A 462 -14.51 19.94 10.46
N GLU A 463 -13.99 21.02 9.84
CA GLU A 463 -14.82 22.09 9.26
C GLU A 463 -15.71 21.57 8.11
N ARG A 464 -15.20 20.63 7.31
CA ARG A 464 -15.96 20.00 6.22
C ARG A 464 -17.07 19.08 6.70
N ASP A 465 -16.84 18.33 7.77
CA ASP A 465 -17.85 17.40 8.31
C ASP A 465 -19.03 18.16 8.93
N GLY A 466 -18.81 19.36 9.48
CA GLY A 466 -19.87 20.21 10.02
C GLY A 466 -20.70 20.96 8.98
N THR A 467 -20.36 20.91 7.68
CA THR A 467 -20.97 21.74 6.63
C THR A 467 -21.48 20.96 5.40
N TRP A 468 -21.48 19.62 5.42
CA TRP A 468 -21.80 18.80 4.26
C TRP A 468 -23.13 18.02 4.39
N ASP A 469 -24.25 18.67 4.02
CA ASP A 469 -25.43 17.96 3.47
C ASP A 469 -25.16 17.65 1.99
N ASN A 470 -25.03 16.38 1.63
CA ASN A 470 -24.60 15.93 0.30
C ASN A 470 -25.72 15.96 -0.75
N PRO A 471 -25.62 16.68 -1.89
CA PRO A 471 -26.59 16.60 -2.99
C PRO A 471 -26.22 15.59 -4.09
N ARG A 472 -25.19 14.74 -3.92
CA ARG A 472 -24.83 13.71 -4.92
C ARG A 472 -24.90 12.31 -4.33
N GLY A 473 -26.09 11.71 -4.48
CA GLY A 473 -26.29 10.28 -4.33
C GLY A 473 -25.44 9.51 -5.36
N ASN A 474 -24.41 8.83 -4.87
CA ASN A 474 -24.13 7.46 -5.30
C ASN A 474 -23.16 6.77 -4.33
N HIS A 475 -23.69 5.73 -3.70
CA HIS A 475 -23.05 4.80 -2.76
C HIS A 475 -22.73 5.38 -1.38
N SER A 476 -23.78 5.44 -0.56
CA SER A 476 -23.66 5.29 0.89
C SER A 476 -22.87 4.01 1.20
N ASN A 477 -21.66 4.17 1.75
CA ASN A 477 -21.13 3.17 2.67
C ASN A 477 -21.86 3.42 3.99
N GLU A 478 -22.92 2.66 4.25
CA GLU A 478 -23.67 2.69 5.51
C GLU A 478 -22.90 2.12 6.72
N ASP A 479 -21.58 1.91 6.62
CA ASP A 479 -20.73 1.38 7.70
C ASP A 479 -19.63 2.34 8.15
N THR A 480 -19.86 3.66 8.08
CA THR A 480 -19.05 4.61 8.86
C THR A 480 -19.95 5.20 9.95
N PRO A 481 -20.00 4.61 11.16
CA PRO A 481 -20.59 5.30 12.30
C PRO A 481 -19.81 6.62 12.46
N GLU A 482 -20.49 7.74 12.65
CA GLU A 482 -19.86 9.04 12.93
C GLU A 482 -18.82 8.95 14.09
N GLY A 483 -18.98 7.98 15.00
CA GLY A 483 -18.02 7.65 16.05
C GLY A 483 -16.66 7.10 15.56
N GLY A 484 -16.58 6.53 14.37
CA GLY A 484 -15.34 5.96 13.81
C GLY A 484 -14.36 7.01 13.27
N LEU A 485 -14.86 8.17 12.82
CA LEU A 485 -14.03 9.29 12.34
C LEU A 485 -13.43 10.08 13.50
N LEU A 486 -14.21 10.33 14.56
CA LEU A 486 -13.74 10.91 15.82
C LEU A 486 -12.73 10.00 16.53
N GLN A 487 -12.99 8.69 16.62
CA GLN A 487 -12.01 7.74 17.15
C GLN A 487 -10.74 7.64 16.31
N GLN A 488 -10.83 7.74 14.98
CA GLN A 488 -9.64 7.81 14.12
C GLN A 488 -8.85 9.09 14.35
N ARG A 489 -9.52 10.25 14.48
CA ARG A 489 -8.89 11.55 14.79
C ARG A 489 -8.22 11.53 16.17
N GLU A 490 -8.90 11.03 17.19
CA GLU A 490 -8.36 10.95 18.55
C GLU A 490 -7.25 9.92 18.67
N ALA A 491 -7.36 8.73 18.05
CA ALA A 491 -6.30 7.73 18.05
C ALA A 491 -5.04 8.21 17.31
N LEU A 492 -5.22 8.94 16.19
CA LEU A 492 -4.13 9.62 15.50
C LEU A 492 -3.51 10.69 16.40
N LEU A 493 -4.30 11.59 17.01
CA LEU A 493 -3.86 12.64 17.96
C LEU A 493 -3.19 12.10 19.23
N LEU A 494 -3.64 10.95 19.73
CA LEU A 494 -3.01 10.27 20.87
C LEU A 494 -1.67 9.66 20.47
N GLN A 495 -1.59 9.05 19.28
CA GLN A 495 -0.32 8.59 18.71
C GLN A 495 0.64 9.76 18.43
N TYR A 496 0.14 10.91 17.96
CA TYR A 496 0.92 12.14 17.76
C TYR A 496 1.56 12.63 19.09
N ARG A 497 0.79 12.69 20.19
CA ARG A 497 1.27 13.19 21.50
C ARG A 497 2.29 12.29 22.20
N ILE A 498 2.18 10.97 22.04
CA ILE A 498 3.11 10.00 22.66
C ILE A 498 4.51 10.10 22.03
N ILE A 499 4.60 10.53 20.76
CA ILE A 499 5.84 10.55 19.98
C ILE A 499 6.63 11.86 20.15
N ASP A 500 5.96 13.01 20.21
CA ASP A 500 6.63 14.31 20.42
C ASP A 500 6.96 14.59 21.91
N GLY A 501 6.36 13.84 22.84
CA GLY A 501 6.44 14.09 24.27
C GLY A 501 7.72 13.66 24.99
N GLY A 502 8.66 12.96 24.33
CA GLY A 502 10.03 12.71 24.85
C GLY A 502 10.20 12.08 26.24
N GLU A 503 9.15 11.81 27.01
CA GLU A 503 9.23 11.38 28.40
C GLU A 503 8.12 10.38 28.76
N ASN A 504 8.55 9.30 29.41
CA ASN A 504 7.72 8.42 30.23
C ASN A 504 6.90 9.26 31.24
N ARG A 505 5.64 9.53 30.95
CA ARG A 505 4.64 9.66 32.01
C ARG A 505 3.79 8.40 32.03
N VAL A 506 4.18 7.51 32.94
CA VAL A 506 3.34 6.43 33.44
C VAL A 506 2.04 7.07 33.94
N PHE A 507 0.96 6.95 33.16
CA PHE A 507 -0.37 7.23 33.68
C PHE A 507 -0.76 6.08 34.61
N THR A 508 -0.49 6.26 35.89
CA THR A 508 -1.17 5.51 36.94
C THR A 508 -2.67 5.80 36.82
N ARG A 509 -3.48 4.74 36.75
CA ARG A 509 -4.94 4.84 36.82
C ARG A 509 -5.32 5.52 38.14
N GLY A 510 -5.88 6.73 38.08
CA GLY A 510 -6.35 7.44 39.26
C GLY A 510 -7.30 8.59 38.93
N SER A 511 -8.59 8.34 39.14
CA SER A 511 -9.69 9.28 39.42
C SER A 511 -10.18 10.26 38.33
N PRO A 512 -11.51 10.35 38.10
CA PRO A 512 -12.13 11.28 37.17
C PRO A 512 -12.38 12.64 37.85
N THR A 513 -11.83 13.72 37.31
CA THR A 513 -12.33 15.07 37.64
C THR A 513 -12.43 15.92 36.38
N HIS A 514 -13.67 16.36 36.17
CA HIS A 514 -14.15 17.43 35.30
C HIS A 514 -13.09 18.50 34.98
N CYS A 515 -13.00 18.91 33.72
CA CYS A 515 -12.65 20.29 33.42
C CYS A 515 -13.51 20.85 32.28
N ALA A 516 -14.13 21.97 32.61
CA ALA A 516 -15.16 22.71 31.90
C ALA A 516 -14.73 23.25 30.54
N ILE A 517 -15.71 23.28 29.65
CA ILE A 517 -15.81 24.12 28.47
C ILE A 517 -15.73 25.59 28.90
N VAL A 518 -14.82 26.36 28.31
CA VAL A 518 -14.96 27.83 28.23
C VAL A 518 -14.76 28.26 26.79
N ARG A 519 -15.84 28.86 26.29
CA ARG A 519 -16.16 29.58 25.05
C ARG A 519 -15.01 30.04 24.15
#